data_AF-A0A531KHU7-F1
#
_entry.id   AF-A0A531KHU7-F1
#
_cell.length_a   1.000
_cell.length_b   1.000
_cell.length_c   1.000
_cell.angle_alpha   90.00
_cell.angle_beta   90.00
_cell.angle_gamma   90.00
#
_symmetry.space_group_name_H-M   'P 1'
#
loop_
_entity.id
_entity.type
_entity.pdbx_description
1 polymer ?
#
loop_
_entity_poly.entity_id
_entity_poly.type
_entity_poly.pdbx_seq_one_letter_code
_entity_poly.pdbx_strand_id
1 'polypeptide(L)'
;MLLRKVYGRKFIQISVHLSEKERRKNLERTIALSNPNLSPSSCAEAAETLVETDMYERSDVHGQRIEEVFHMGDTFIHGRNEESISRTIDRFVQAFFGKNSISPNKDEYGAYMAASASLRSLDLARQVGAAVFSSKGEIIALGCNEVPKFGGGTYWTEDDDPHRDYDDGIDVNRT
;
A
#
# COMPACT_ATOMS: atom_id res chain seq x y z
N MET A 1 -12.45 -3.61 -5.51
CA MET A 1 -11.68 -3.62 -6.78
C MET A 1 -12.24 -4.60 -7.81
N LEU A 2 -12.66 -4.10 -8.97
CA LEU A 2 -13.19 -4.91 -10.09
C LEU A 2 -12.12 -5.81 -10.72
N LEU A 3 -10.95 -5.27 -11.05
CA LEU A 3 -9.91 -6.00 -11.78
C LEU A 3 -9.35 -7.18 -10.97
N ARG A 4 -9.14 -7.02 -9.66
CA ARG A 4 -8.78 -8.14 -8.77
C ARG A 4 -9.82 -9.25 -8.79
N LYS A 5 -11.12 -8.93 -8.80
CA LYS A 5 -12.20 -9.94 -8.88
C LYS A 5 -12.23 -10.65 -10.23
N VAL A 6 -11.98 -9.93 -11.32
CA VAL A 6 -12.04 -10.48 -12.69
C VAL A 6 -10.82 -11.34 -13.02
N TYR A 7 -9.62 -10.85 -12.72
CA TYR A 7 -8.36 -11.46 -13.15
C TYR A 7 -7.68 -12.30 -12.05
N GLY A 8 -8.13 -12.17 -10.80
CA GLY A 8 -7.60 -12.91 -9.65
C GLY A 8 -6.08 -12.73 -9.53
N ARG A 9 -5.37 -13.86 -9.40
CA ARG A 9 -3.90 -13.91 -9.24
C ARG A 9 -3.10 -13.38 -10.43
N LYS A 10 -3.76 -13.13 -11.58
CA LYS A 10 -3.09 -12.57 -12.77
C LYS A 10 -3.05 -11.05 -12.75
N PHE A 11 -3.81 -10.41 -11.86
CA PHE A 11 -3.76 -8.97 -11.68
C PHE A 11 -2.59 -8.58 -10.78
N ILE A 12 -1.81 -7.60 -11.23
CA ILE A 12 -0.70 -7.01 -10.48
C ILE A 12 -0.91 -5.51 -10.48
N GLN A 13 -0.95 -4.92 -9.30
CA GLN A 13 -1.00 -3.48 -9.09
C GLN A 13 0.38 -2.96 -8.70
N ILE A 14 0.85 -1.97 -9.45
CA ILE A 14 2.07 -1.22 -9.17
C ILE A 14 1.67 0.14 -8.61
N SER A 15 2.01 0.40 -7.34
CA SER A 15 1.69 1.65 -6.64
C SER A 15 2.92 2.56 -6.61
N VAL A 16 2.88 3.68 -7.34
CA VAL A 16 4.00 4.64 -7.39
C VAL A 16 3.78 5.78 -6.40
N HIS A 17 4.70 5.94 -5.45
CA HIS A 17 4.62 6.94 -4.40
C HIS A 17 5.60 8.09 -4.61
N LEU A 18 5.08 9.31 -4.53
CA LEU A 18 5.86 10.54 -4.39
C LEU A 18 5.24 11.38 -3.27
N SER A 19 6.02 12.16 -2.53
CA SER A 19 5.47 13.00 -1.46
C SER A 19 4.49 14.02 -2.01
N GLU A 20 3.46 14.39 -1.24
CA GLU A 20 2.43 15.35 -1.68
C GLU A 20 3.03 16.68 -2.15
N LYS A 21 4.02 17.19 -1.39
CA LYS A 21 4.77 18.40 -1.74
C LYS A 21 5.46 18.30 -3.10
N GLU A 22 6.09 17.16 -3.39
CA GLU A 22 6.76 16.95 -4.67
C GLU A 22 5.75 16.76 -5.81
N ARG A 23 4.65 16.03 -5.59
CA ARG A 23 3.56 15.89 -6.57
C ARG A 23 2.99 17.24 -6.96
N ARG A 24 2.62 18.07 -5.98
CA ARG A 24 2.06 19.39 -6.21
C ARG A 24 3.02 20.28 -6.99
N LYS A 25 4.30 20.33 -6.59
CA LYS A 25 5.33 21.10 -7.29
C LYS A 25 5.50 20.65 -8.75
N ASN A 26 5.44 19.34 -9.01
CA ASN A 26 5.54 18.80 -10.36
C ASN A 26 4.31 19.17 -11.22
N LEU A 27 3.11 19.11 -10.63
CA LEU A 27 1.87 19.52 -11.29
C LEU A 27 1.84 21.02 -11.58
N GLU A 28 2.16 21.86 -10.59
CA GLU A 28 2.28 23.32 -10.76
C GLU A 28 3.19 23.68 -11.93
N ARG A 29 4.39 23.07 -11.99
CA ARG A 29 5.34 23.27 -13.08
C ARG A 29 4.76 22.84 -14.43
N THR A 30 4.10 21.69 -14.48
CA THR A 30 3.52 21.14 -15.71
C THR A 30 2.37 22.00 -16.23
N ILE A 31 1.50 22.48 -15.33
CA ILE A 31 0.39 23.38 -15.64
C ILE A 31 0.93 24.72 -16.16
N ALA A 32 1.92 25.30 -15.49
CA ALA A 32 2.52 26.57 -15.91
C ALA A 32 3.19 26.48 -17.29
N LEU A 33 3.87 25.37 -17.59
CA LEU A 33 4.47 25.12 -18.91
C LEU A 33 3.41 24.94 -20.00
N SER A 34 2.28 24.33 -19.67
CA SER A 34 1.20 24.06 -20.62
C SER A 34 0.26 25.25 -20.82
N ASN A 35 0.20 26.17 -19.85
CA ASN A 35 -0.71 27.31 -19.83
C ASN A 35 0.03 28.60 -19.44
N PRO A 36 0.75 29.25 -20.38
CA PRO A 36 1.60 30.42 -20.10
C PRO A 36 0.84 31.63 -19.58
N ASN A 37 -0.47 31.69 -19.82
CA ASN A 37 -1.33 32.82 -19.44
C ASN A 37 -1.85 32.71 -17.99
N LEU A 38 -1.65 31.57 -17.31
CA LEU A 38 -2.08 31.40 -15.93
C LEU A 38 -1.09 32.07 -14.97
N SER A 39 -1.64 32.72 -13.95
CA SER A 39 -0.82 33.25 -12.86
C SER A 39 -0.23 32.11 -12.02
N PRO A 40 0.91 32.31 -11.35
CA PRO A 40 1.49 31.31 -10.46
C PRO A 40 0.52 30.81 -9.38
N SER A 41 -0.32 31.71 -8.82
CA SER A 41 -1.34 31.35 -7.84
C SER A 41 -2.43 30.45 -8.43
N SER A 42 -2.88 30.74 -9.65
CA SER A 42 -3.88 29.91 -10.35
C SER A 42 -3.31 28.51 -10.68
N CYS A 43 -2.03 28.41 -11.01
CA CYS A 43 -1.36 27.12 -11.21
C CYS A 43 -1.29 26.30 -9.92
N ALA A 44 -1.00 26.94 -8.78
CA ALA A 44 -0.96 26.31 -7.46
C ALA A 44 -2.35 25.82 -7.02
N GLU A 45 -3.37 26.65 -7.18
CA GLU A 45 -4.76 26.28 -6.88
C GLU A 45 -5.21 25.09 -7.74
N ALA A 46 -4.96 25.13 -9.04
CA ALA A 46 -5.29 24.03 -9.94
C ALA A 46 -4.55 22.72 -9.57
N ALA A 47 -3.26 22.81 -9.19
CA ALA A 47 -2.50 21.65 -8.76
C ALA A 47 -3.04 21.06 -7.45
N GLU A 48 -3.43 21.89 -6.49
CA GLU A 48 -4.06 21.45 -5.24
C GLU A 48 -5.38 20.72 -5.52
N THR A 49 -6.26 21.33 -6.32
CA THR A 49 -7.54 20.72 -6.69
C THR A 49 -7.36 19.36 -7.38
N LEU A 50 -6.37 19.23 -8.28
CA LEU A 50 -6.07 17.95 -8.92
C LEU A 50 -5.60 16.90 -7.90
N VAL A 51 -4.71 17.28 -6.97
CA VAL A 51 -4.23 16.35 -5.93
C VAL A 51 -5.38 15.91 -5.03
N GLU A 52 -6.26 16.81 -4.60
CA GLU A 52 -7.43 16.48 -3.79
C GLU A 52 -8.41 15.56 -4.53
N THR A 53 -8.67 15.85 -5.81
CA THR A 53 -9.56 15.06 -6.66
C THR A 53 -9.01 13.64 -6.85
N ASP A 54 -7.72 13.50 -7.18
CA ASP A 54 -7.06 12.20 -7.33
C ASP A 54 -7.13 11.37 -6.03
N MET A 55 -6.91 12.03 -4.88
CA MET A 55 -6.96 11.37 -3.57
C MET A 55 -8.35 10.83 -3.26
N TYR A 56 -9.39 11.69 -3.33
CA TYR A 56 -10.79 11.29 -3.16
C TYR A 56 -11.77 12.29 -3.79
N GLU A 57 -12.30 11.94 -4.96
CA GLU A 57 -13.35 12.67 -5.67
C GLU A 57 -14.75 12.35 -5.09
N ARG A 58 -15.12 13.03 -4.01
CA ARG A 58 -16.36 12.76 -3.27
C ARG A 58 -17.65 13.02 -4.04
N SER A 59 -17.60 13.88 -5.06
CA SER A 59 -18.75 14.26 -5.86
C SER A 59 -19.22 13.18 -6.83
N ASP A 60 -18.37 12.21 -7.15
CA ASP A 60 -18.67 11.14 -8.10
C ASP A 60 -18.59 9.76 -7.42
N VAL A 61 -19.65 8.97 -7.56
CA VAL A 61 -19.72 7.58 -7.07
C VAL A 61 -18.65 6.72 -7.73
N HIS A 62 -18.32 7.00 -8.98
CA HIS A 62 -17.27 6.34 -9.76
C HIS A 62 -16.01 7.19 -9.92
N GLY A 63 -15.89 8.24 -9.11
CA GLY A 63 -14.74 9.15 -9.11
C GLY A 63 -13.46 8.50 -8.61
N GLN A 64 -12.38 9.27 -8.68
CA GLN A 64 -11.06 8.84 -8.24
C GLN A 64 -10.98 8.62 -6.72
N ARG A 65 -10.27 7.57 -6.30
CA ARG A 65 -10.12 7.15 -4.88
C ARG A 65 -8.74 6.57 -4.62
N ILE A 66 -7.67 7.32 -4.90
CA ILE A 66 -6.31 6.80 -4.75
C ILE A 66 -6.04 6.34 -3.31
N GLU A 67 -6.54 7.03 -2.28
CA GLU A 67 -6.30 6.64 -0.89
C GLU A 67 -6.80 5.23 -0.54
N GLU A 68 -7.95 4.83 -1.11
CA GLU A 68 -8.57 3.52 -0.88
C GLU A 68 -7.84 2.41 -1.63
N VAL A 69 -7.22 2.70 -2.78
CA VAL A 69 -6.61 1.68 -3.64
C VAL A 69 -5.10 1.58 -3.50
N PHE A 70 -4.42 2.66 -3.13
CA PHE A 70 -2.96 2.76 -3.18
C PHE A 70 -2.27 1.67 -2.34
N HIS A 71 -2.75 1.49 -1.11
CA HIS A 71 -2.21 0.53 -0.14
C HIS A 71 -2.49 -0.93 -0.52
N MET A 72 -3.40 -1.18 -1.47
CA MET A 72 -3.66 -2.51 -2.01
C MET A 72 -2.65 -2.91 -3.10
N GLY A 73 -1.56 -2.16 -3.31
CA GLY A 73 -0.53 -2.46 -4.31
C GLY A 73 0.21 -3.78 -4.03
N ASP A 74 0.58 -4.50 -5.09
CA ASP A 74 1.42 -5.70 -4.98
C ASP A 74 2.92 -5.34 -4.97
N THR A 75 3.28 -4.20 -5.56
CA THR A 75 4.62 -3.62 -5.49
C THR A 75 4.55 -2.10 -5.35
N PHE A 76 5.49 -1.54 -4.60
CA PHE A 76 5.56 -0.12 -4.29
C PHE A 76 6.84 0.48 -4.85
N ILE A 77 6.71 1.53 -5.64
CA ILE A 77 7.84 2.19 -6.31
C ILE A 77 7.94 3.62 -5.83
N HIS A 78 9.13 4.04 -5.42
CA HIS A 78 9.35 5.43 -5.07
C HIS A 78 9.58 6.26 -6.34
N GLY A 79 8.65 7.18 -6.62
CA GLY A 79 8.57 7.98 -7.84
C GLY A 79 9.55 9.15 -7.94
N ARG A 80 10.82 8.97 -7.55
CA ARG A 80 11.81 10.06 -7.49
C ARG A 80 12.13 10.66 -8.87
N ASN A 81 12.44 9.82 -9.84
CA ASN A 81 12.76 10.20 -11.21
C ASN A 81 12.54 9.02 -12.16
N GLU A 82 12.45 9.32 -13.45
CA GLU A 82 12.15 8.35 -14.51
C GLU A 82 13.16 7.20 -14.57
N GLU A 83 14.46 7.48 -14.44
CA GLU A 83 15.50 6.45 -14.47
C GLU A 83 15.36 5.45 -13.32
N SER A 84 15.13 5.94 -12.10
CA SER A 84 14.93 5.13 -10.90
C SER A 84 13.67 4.29 -10.99
N ILE A 85 12.57 4.88 -11.51
CA ILE A 85 11.31 4.17 -11.73
C ILE A 85 11.52 3.06 -12.76
N SER A 86 12.09 3.39 -13.91
CA SER A 86 12.35 2.45 -15.01
C SER A 86 13.23 1.28 -14.54
N ARG A 87 14.33 1.56 -13.83
CA ARG A 87 15.21 0.52 -13.25
C ARG A 87 14.47 -0.39 -12.27
N THR A 88 13.59 0.17 -11.45
CA THR A 88 12.82 -0.60 -10.45
C THR A 88 11.79 -1.51 -11.13
N ILE A 89 11.07 -0.97 -12.12
CA ILE A 89 10.08 -1.71 -12.92
C ILE A 89 10.75 -2.84 -13.70
N ASP A 90 11.84 -2.55 -14.41
CA ASP A 90 12.57 -3.54 -15.21
C ASP A 90 13.06 -4.70 -14.34
N ARG A 91 13.68 -4.41 -13.20
CA ARG A 91 14.08 -5.42 -12.23
C ARG A 91 12.88 -6.23 -11.72
N PHE A 92 11.79 -5.56 -11.33
CA PHE A 92 10.57 -6.22 -10.84
C PHE A 92 9.99 -7.18 -11.89
N VAL A 93 9.85 -6.73 -13.13
CA VAL A 93 9.32 -7.55 -14.24
C VAL A 93 10.22 -8.76 -14.49
N GLN A 94 11.54 -8.55 -14.55
CA GLN A 94 12.48 -9.67 -14.72
C GLN A 94 12.44 -10.66 -13.56
N ALA A 95 12.33 -10.19 -12.32
CA ALA A 95 12.18 -11.05 -11.15
C ALA A 95 10.86 -11.83 -11.18
N PHE A 96 9.77 -11.15 -11.54
CA PHE A 96 8.43 -11.75 -11.65
C PHE A 96 8.39 -12.90 -12.67
N PHE A 97 9.12 -12.78 -13.78
CA PHE A 97 9.27 -13.85 -14.78
C PHE A 97 10.37 -14.87 -14.44
N GLY A 98 10.89 -14.87 -13.21
CA GLY A 98 11.78 -15.92 -12.71
C GLY A 98 13.23 -15.81 -13.18
N LYS A 99 13.73 -14.60 -13.47
CA LYS A 99 15.15 -14.41 -13.78
C LYS A 99 16.00 -14.72 -12.54
N ASN A 100 16.68 -15.88 -12.56
CA ASN A 100 17.49 -16.40 -11.44
C ASN A 100 18.61 -15.47 -10.95
N SER A 101 19.05 -14.50 -11.75
CA SER A 101 20.09 -13.54 -11.35
C SER A 101 19.55 -12.37 -10.52
N ILE A 102 18.26 -12.33 -10.22
CA ILE A 102 17.60 -11.23 -9.49
C ILE A 102 16.90 -11.80 -8.27
N SER A 103 17.23 -11.27 -7.09
CA SER A 103 16.52 -11.52 -5.85
C SER A 103 15.59 -10.34 -5.51
N PRO A 104 14.60 -10.54 -4.61
CA PRO A 104 13.92 -9.45 -3.95
C PRO A 104 14.90 -8.53 -3.23
N ASN A 105 14.56 -7.25 -3.12
CA ASN A 105 15.27 -6.31 -2.25
C ASN A 105 14.78 -6.43 -0.79
N LYS A 106 15.43 -5.72 0.14
CA LYS A 106 15.09 -5.76 1.58
C LYS A 106 13.68 -5.27 1.87
N ASP A 107 13.23 -4.22 1.18
CA ASP A 107 11.90 -3.64 1.39
C ASP A 107 10.80 -4.56 0.86
N GLU A 108 11.03 -5.21 -0.30
CA GLU A 108 10.13 -6.22 -0.86
C GLU A 108 10.03 -7.45 0.04
N TYR A 109 11.16 -7.93 0.54
CA TYR A 109 11.18 -9.02 1.51
C TYR A 109 10.45 -8.62 2.80
N GLY A 110 10.65 -7.39 3.28
CA GLY A 110 9.97 -6.86 4.45
C GLY A 110 8.46 -6.75 4.27
N ALA A 111 8.01 -6.20 3.14
CA ALA A 111 6.60 -6.13 2.77
C ALA A 111 5.96 -7.52 2.67
N TYR A 112 6.67 -8.48 2.07
CA TYR A 112 6.21 -9.87 2.00
C TYR A 112 6.07 -10.49 3.40
N MET A 113 7.05 -10.30 4.28
CA MET A 113 6.97 -10.84 5.65
C MET A 113 5.87 -10.18 6.47
N ALA A 114 5.64 -8.88 6.30
CA ALA A 114 4.52 -8.18 6.94
C ALA A 114 3.17 -8.72 6.43
N ALA A 115 3.01 -8.89 5.11
CA ALA A 115 1.81 -9.48 4.52
C ALA A 115 1.61 -10.94 4.98
N SER A 116 2.68 -11.73 5.08
CA SER A 116 2.60 -13.08 5.61
C SER A 116 2.19 -13.11 7.08
N ALA A 117 2.64 -12.15 7.89
CA ALA A 117 2.26 -12.04 9.29
C ALA A 117 0.79 -11.63 9.46
N SER A 118 0.24 -10.81 8.55
CA SER A 118 -1.15 -10.36 8.62
C SER A 118 -2.15 -11.51 8.48
N LEU A 119 -1.80 -12.56 7.75
CA LEU A 119 -2.62 -13.77 7.55
C LEU A 119 -2.87 -14.56 8.85
N ARG A 120 -2.16 -14.22 9.94
CA ARG A 120 -2.39 -14.80 11.25
C ARG A 120 -3.58 -14.17 11.98
N SER A 121 -3.95 -12.93 11.63
CA SER A 121 -5.07 -12.24 12.26
C SER A 121 -6.40 -12.81 11.77
N LEU A 122 -7.30 -13.11 12.71
CA LEU A 122 -8.70 -13.45 12.43
C LEU A 122 -9.65 -12.24 12.47
N ASP A 123 -9.11 -11.02 12.52
CA ASP A 123 -9.91 -9.79 12.47
C ASP A 123 -10.74 -9.74 11.17
N LEU A 124 -12.06 -9.65 11.32
CA LEU A 124 -13.04 -9.67 10.23
C LEU A 124 -13.06 -8.37 9.41
N ALA A 125 -12.58 -7.26 9.98
CA ALA A 125 -12.54 -5.96 9.34
C ALA A 125 -11.32 -5.80 8.44
N ARG A 126 -10.14 -6.12 8.98
CA ARG A 126 -8.87 -5.84 8.33
C ARG A 126 -7.80 -6.84 8.77
N GLN A 127 -6.99 -7.31 7.83
CA GLN A 127 -5.80 -8.10 8.12
C GLN A 127 -4.56 -7.24 7.93
N VAL A 128 -3.97 -6.79 9.04
CA VAL A 128 -2.81 -5.89 9.06
C VAL A 128 -1.62 -6.61 9.69
N GLY A 129 -0.49 -6.57 9.00
CA GLY A 129 0.75 -7.17 9.48
C GLY A 129 1.89 -6.16 9.49
N ALA A 130 2.86 -6.41 10.35
CA ALA A 130 4.04 -5.58 10.52
C ALA A 130 5.27 -6.46 10.64
N ALA A 131 6.38 -5.98 10.08
CA ALA A 131 7.66 -6.66 10.16
C ALA A 131 8.77 -5.64 10.43
N VAL A 132 9.57 -5.90 11.45
CA VAL A 132 10.69 -5.05 11.87
C VAL A 132 11.99 -5.75 11.48
N PHE A 133 12.84 -5.04 10.74
CA PHE A 133 14.08 -5.57 10.19
C PHE A 133 15.30 -4.85 10.73
N SER A 134 16.40 -5.58 10.88
CA SER A 134 17.72 -5.00 11.11
C SER A 134 18.21 -4.29 9.84
N SER A 135 19.19 -3.39 9.98
CA SER A 135 19.85 -2.76 8.82
C SER A 135 20.52 -3.78 7.89
N LYS A 136 20.82 -4.98 8.39
CA LYS A 136 21.38 -6.10 7.61
C LYS A 136 20.32 -6.89 6.86
N GLY A 137 19.03 -6.70 7.14
CA GLY A 137 17.92 -7.43 6.51
C GLY A 137 17.49 -8.69 7.29
N GLU A 138 17.85 -8.78 8.57
CA GLU A 138 17.39 -9.86 9.45
C GLU A 138 16.06 -9.48 10.10
N ILE A 139 15.17 -10.45 10.29
CA ILE A 139 13.90 -10.22 10.99
C ILE A 139 14.18 -10.06 12.48
N ILE A 140 13.77 -8.93 13.06
CA ILE A 140 13.81 -8.67 14.50
C ILE A 140 12.48 -9.09 15.13
N ALA A 141 11.36 -8.71 14.50
CA ALA A 141 10.03 -9.04 15.00
C ALA A 141 9.00 -9.07 13.86
N LEU A 142 7.97 -9.89 14.03
CA LEU A 142 6.76 -9.92 13.19
C LEU A 142 5.54 -9.73 14.09
N GLY A 143 4.50 -9.10 13.57
CA GLY A 143 3.26 -8.88 14.29
C GLY A 143 2.07 -8.70 13.37
N CYS A 144 0.87 -8.79 13.94
CA CYS A 144 -0.38 -8.47 13.26
C CYS A 144 -1.39 -7.91 14.28
N ASN A 145 -2.51 -7.38 13.78
CA ASN A 145 -3.64 -6.94 14.60
C ASN A 145 -4.42 -8.15 15.14
N GLU A 146 -3.84 -8.89 16.07
CA GLU A 146 -4.51 -9.99 16.76
C GLU A 146 -4.77 -9.63 18.24
N VAL A 147 -5.83 -10.17 18.80
CA VAL A 147 -6.27 -9.89 20.18
C VAL A 147 -5.20 -10.33 21.18
N PRO A 148 -4.78 -9.45 22.11
CA PRO A 148 -3.80 -9.79 23.12
C PRO A 148 -4.37 -10.79 24.12
N LYS A 149 -3.53 -11.73 24.54
CA LYS A 149 -3.87 -12.75 25.54
C LYS A 149 -3.44 -12.29 26.94
N PHE A 150 -4.25 -12.61 27.95
CA PHE A 150 -3.85 -12.42 29.35
C PHE A 150 -2.54 -13.18 29.64
N GLY A 151 -1.59 -12.52 30.30
CA GLY A 151 -0.26 -13.09 30.54
C GLY A 151 0.73 -12.93 29.38
N GLY A 152 0.31 -12.31 28.27
CA GLY A 152 1.16 -11.95 27.14
C GLY A 152 0.97 -12.85 25.92
N GLY A 153 1.45 -12.36 24.77
CA GLY A 153 1.22 -12.98 23.47
C GLY A 153 -0.19 -12.71 22.92
N THR A 154 -0.59 -13.54 21.97
CA THR A 154 -1.88 -13.50 21.29
C THR A 154 -2.48 -14.88 21.29
N TYR A 155 -3.79 -14.98 21.06
CA TYR A 155 -4.47 -16.27 20.96
C TYR A 155 -4.02 -17.08 19.74
N TRP A 156 -4.03 -18.40 19.91
CA TRP A 156 -3.74 -19.40 18.87
C TRP A 156 -4.92 -20.38 18.73
N THR A 157 -4.94 -21.12 17.62
CA THR A 157 -6.03 -22.09 17.36
C THR A 157 -5.99 -23.26 18.33
N GLU A 158 -4.81 -23.53 18.88
CA GLU A 158 -4.53 -24.59 19.85
C GLU A 158 -4.81 -24.16 21.30
N ASP A 159 -5.19 -22.90 21.55
CA ASP A 159 -5.57 -22.46 22.89
C ASP A 159 -6.94 -23.04 23.28
N ASP A 160 -7.05 -23.56 24.51
CA ASP A 160 -8.27 -24.23 25.01
C ASP A 160 -9.46 -23.26 25.19
N ASP A 161 -9.19 -21.98 25.44
CA ASP A 161 -10.19 -20.94 25.70
C ASP A 161 -9.77 -19.62 25.01
N PRO A 162 -9.91 -19.55 23.68
CA PRO A 162 -9.54 -18.36 22.92
C PRO A 162 -10.66 -17.32 22.97
N HIS A 163 -10.30 -16.07 23.27
CA HIS A 163 -11.23 -14.92 23.32
C HIS A 163 -10.85 -13.91 22.24
N ARG A 164 -10.71 -14.37 20.99
CA ARG A 164 -10.59 -13.44 19.85
C ARG A 164 -11.97 -12.89 19.54
N ASP A 165 -12.04 -11.72 18.91
CA ASP A 165 -13.32 -11.10 18.50
C ASP A 165 -14.20 -12.09 17.71
N TYR A 166 -13.57 -12.92 16.86
CA TYR A 166 -14.24 -13.99 16.13
C TYR A 166 -14.82 -15.09 17.04
N ASP A 167 -14.08 -15.54 18.06
CA ASP A 167 -14.54 -16.60 18.97
C ASP A 167 -15.70 -16.12 19.85
N ASP A 168 -15.66 -14.85 20.26
CA ASP A 168 -16.69 -14.21 21.08
C ASP A 168 -17.92 -13.74 20.27
N GLY A 169 -17.91 -13.94 18.94
CA GLY A 169 -18.99 -13.51 18.05
C GLY A 169 -19.15 -11.99 17.95
N ILE A 170 -18.10 -11.24 18.27
CA ILE A 170 -18.06 -9.78 18.18
C ILE A 170 -17.68 -9.39 16.75
N ASP A 171 -18.67 -8.99 15.95
CA ASP A 171 -18.45 -8.43 14.63
C ASP A 171 -18.51 -6.89 14.68
N VAL A 172 -17.34 -6.25 14.73
CA VAL A 172 -17.22 -4.78 14.72
C VAL A 172 -17.63 -4.13 13.39
N ASN A 173 -17.89 -4.92 12.32
CA ASN A 173 -18.34 -4.42 11.02
C ASN A 173 -19.85 -4.59 10.78
N ARG A 174 -20.61 -5.11 11.76
CA ARG A 174 -22.07 -5.02 11.73
C ARG A 174 -22.51 -3.64 12.20
N THR A 175 -22.45 -2.68 11.29
CA THR A 175 -23.17 -1.40 11.39
C THR A 175 -24.18 -1.24 10.26
#